data_AF-A0AAD1JEX2-F1
#
_entry.id   AF-A0AAD1JEX2-F1
#
_cell.length_a   1.000
_cell.length_b   1.000
_cell.length_c   1.000
_cell.angle_alpha   90.00
_cell.angle_beta   90.00
_cell.angle_gamma   90.00
#
_symmetry.space_group_name_H-M   'P 1'
#
loop_
_entity.id
_entity.type
_entity.pdbx_description
1 polymer ?
#
loop_
_entity_poly.entity_id
_entity_poly.type
_entity_poly.pdbx_seq_one_letter_code
_entity_poly.pdbx_strand_id
1 'polypeptide(L)'
;MQKAREEADKQKELALTKMQQQIEKLALERSKNEAQKEIALAQIKAKQALELQKIEQAYKLKELELKKQKELLELENQKIVAQKEIELKKQFLYLSLAALVFIIVVVLIILYFYKKRKDKLIAYHDNLEKYFRLKENEAKVAIANKIIDTIAEGKLTPEQEQRLLGVLKGETKELPKEIEHKDEEPIEAEVEEKRDG
;
A
#
# COMPACT_ATOMS: atom_id res chain seq x y z
N MET A 1 28.66 -128.20 -25.06
CA MET A 1 27.38 -127.52 -24.75
C MET A 1 27.42 -126.71 -23.46
N GLN A 2 28.09 -127.15 -22.37
CA GLN A 2 28.15 -126.40 -21.10
C GLN A 2 29.02 -125.12 -21.13
N LYS A 3 30.22 -125.16 -21.73
CA LYS A 3 31.11 -123.97 -21.82
C LYS A 3 30.49 -122.78 -22.56
N ALA A 4 29.74 -123.02 -23.63
CA ALA A 4 29.08 -121.96 -24.39
C ALA A 4 27.93 -121.27 -23.62
N ARG A 5 27.29 -121.98 -22.66
CA ARG A 5 26.28 -121.39 -21.77
C ARG A 5 26.94 -120.55 -20.68
N GLU A 6 28.04 -121.03 -20.10
CA GLU A 6 28.85 -120.29 -19.12
C GLU A 6 29.43 -119.00 -19.69
N GLU A 7 29.91 -119.01 -20.94
CA GLU A 7 30.39 -117.81 -21.63
C GLU A 7 29.26 -116.83 -21.95
N ALA A 8 28.08 -117.32 -22.35
CA ALA A 8 26.91 -116.49 -22.60
C ALA A 8 26.36 -115.84 -21.31
N ASP A 9 26.37 -116.56 -20.19
CA ASP A 9 25.94 -116.02 -18.90
C ASP A 9 26.94 -114.99 -18.35
N LYS A 10 28.25 -115.23 -18.49
CA LYS A 10 29.29 -114.22 -18.19
C LYS A 10 29.18 -112.97 -19.07
N GLN A 11 28.85 -113.12 -20.35
CA GLN A 11 28.63 -111.97 -21.24
C GLN A 11 27.38 -111.16 -20.85
N LYS A 12 26.30 -111.83 -20.42
CA LYS A 12 25.09 -111.17 -19.92
C LYS A 12 25.35 -110.43 -18.61
N GLU A 13 26.08 -111.04 -17.69
CA GLU A 13 26.47 -110.43 -16.42
C GLU A 13 27.33 -109.17 -16.66
N LEU A 14 28.33 -109.28 -17.54
CA LEU A 14 29.17 -108.14 -17.95
C LEU A 14 28.35 -107.02 -18.61
N ALA A 15 27.35 -107.36 -19.43
CA ALA A 15 26.46 -106.39 -20.06
C ALA A 15 25.56 -105.68 -19.03
N LEU A 16 25.03 -106.43 -18.05
CA LEU A 16 24.24 -105.90 -16.93
C LEU A 16 25.07 -104.95 -16.06
N THR A 17 26.31 -105.31 -15.71
CA THR A 17 27.21 -104.44 -14.94
C THR A 17 27.54 -103.16 -15.71
N LYS A 18 27.81 -103.24 -17.02
CA LYS A 18 28.04 -102.06 -17.86
C LYS A 18 26.81 -101.15 -17.94
N MET A 19 25.62 -101.73 -18.03
CA MET A 19 24.36 -100.98 -18.04
C MET A 19 24.10 -100.30 -16.70
N GLN A 20 24.34 -100.97 -15.57
CA GLN A 20 24.27 -100.37 -14.23
C GLN A 20 25.25 -99.22 -14.06
N GLN A 21 26.50 -99.40 -14.49
CA GLN A 21 27.52 -98.33 -14.49
C GLN A 21 27.11 -97.14 -15.37
N GLN A 22 26.46 -97.37 -16.50
CA GLN A 22 25.93 -96.29 -17.34
C GLN A 22 24.77 -95.55 -16.67
N ILE A 23 23.85 -96.27 -16.02
CA ILE A 23 22.74 -95.67 -15.27
C ILE A 23 23.27 -94.82 -14.11
N GLU A 24 24.25 -95.33 -13.35
CA GLU A 24 24.86 -94.62 -12.25
C GLU A 24 25.60 -93.36 -12.73
N LYS A 25 26.33 -93.45 -13.85
CA LYS A 25 26.96 -92.28 -14.49
C LYS A 25 25.93 -91.24 -14.92
N LEU A 26 24.84 -91.65 -15.56
CA LEU A 26 23.76 -90.76 -15.98
C LEU A 26 23.05 -90.12 -14.77
N ALA A 27 22.84 -90.86 -13.69
CA ALA A 27 22.27 -90.34 -12.44
C ALA A 27 23.21 -89.32 -11.79
N LEU A 28 24.51 -89.60 -11.76
CA LEU A 28 25.54 -88.68 -11.26
C LEU A 28 25.63 -87.40 -12.10
N GLU A 29 25.57 -87.51 -13.43
CA GLU A 29 25.54 -86.35 -14.33
C GLU A 29 24.28 -85.51 -14.16
N ARG A 30 23.11 -86.13 -13.99
CA ARG A 30 21.86 -85.41 -13.69
C ARG A 30 21.94 -84.66 -12.37
N SER A 31 22.41 -85.33 -11.31
CA SER A 31 22.59 -84.70 -9.99
C SER A 31 23.59 -83.53 -10.05
N LYS A 32 24.71 -83.68 -10.78
CA LYS A 32 25.66 -82.58 -11.01
C LYS A 32 25.04 -81.42 -11.76
N ASN A 33 24.25 -81.68 -12.80
CA ASN A 33 23.56 -80.65 -13.57
C ASN A 33 22.48 -79.93 -12.73
N GLU A 34 21.75 -80.65 -11.89
CA GLU A 34 20.78 -80.05 -10.96
C GLU A 34 21.47 -79.18 -9.92
N ALA A 35 22.54 -79.66 -9.29
CA ALA A 35 23.33 -78.86 -8.35
C ALA A 35 23.92 -77.60 -9.01
N GLN A 36 24.43 -77.70 -10.25
CA GLN A 36 24.91 -76.54 -11.00
C GLN A 36 23.80 -75.53 -11.32
N LYS A 37 22.60 -75.99 -11.67
CA LYS A 37 21.43 -75.12 -11.88
C LYS A 37 21.03 -74.41 -10.59
N GLU A 38 21.01 -75.10 -9.46
CA GLU A 38 20.69 -74.51 -8.16
C GLU A 38 21.71 -73.43 -7.76
N ILE A 39 23.01 -73.72 -7.94
CA ILE A 39 24.09 -72.75 -7.70
C ILE A 39 23.93 -71.53 -8.62
N ALA A 40 23.65 -71.73 -9.91
CA ALA A 40 23.45 -70.64 -10.86
C ALA A 40 22.22 -69.78 -10.49
N LEU A 41 21.11 -70.41 -10.11
CA LEU A 41 19.90 -69.71 -9.65
C LEU A 41 20.15 -68.93 -8.36
N ALA A 42 20.89 -69.49 -7.40
CA ALA A 42 21.26 -68.79 -6.18
C ALA A 42 22.14 -67.58 -6.47
N GLN A 43 23.11 -67.69 -7.38
CA GLN A 43 23.94 -66.57 -7.81
C GLN A 43 23.14 -65.46 -8.50
N ILE A 44 22.19 -65.82 -9.38
CA ILE A 44 21.32 -64.85 -10.04
C ILE A 44 20.46 -64.11 -9.00
N LYS A 45 19.84 -64.84 -8.08
CA LYS A 45 19.03 -64.24 -7.00
C LYS A 45 19.85 -63.32 -6.11
N ALA A 46 21.08 -63.72 -5.76
CA ALA A 46 21.98 -62.89 -4.97
C ALA A 46 22.36 -61.59 -5.69
N LYS A 47 22.67 -61.66 -7.00
CA LYS A 47 22.95 -60.48 -7.83
C LYS A 47 21.74 -59.55 -7.93
N GLN A 48 20.55 -60.11 -8.18
CA GLN A 48 19.30 -59.34 -8.25
C GLN A 48 18.99 -58.63 -6.92
N ALA A 49 19.17 -59.32 -5.78
CA ALA A 49 18.97 -58.70 -4.46
C ALA A 49 19.93 -57.53 -4.22
N LEU A 50 21.21 -57.67 -4.61
CA LEU A 50 22.19 -56.59 -4.50
C LEU A 50 21.86 -55.40 -5.41
N GLU A 51 21.41 -55.65 -6.65
CA GLU A 51 21.00 -54.59 -7.56
C GLU A 51 19.75 -53.85 -7.06
N LEU A 52 18.75 -54.58 -6.57
CA LEU A 52 17.57 -53.98 -5.94
C LEU A 52 17.94 -53.11 -4.74
N GLN A 53 18.83 -53.60 -3.88
CA GLN A 53 19.30 -52.84 -2.73
C GLN A 53 20.03 -51.54 -3.15
N LYS A 54 20.84 -51.58 -4.20
CA LYS A 54 21.50 -50.38 -4.76
C LYS A 54 20.50 -49.38 -5.31
N ILE A 55 19.48 -49.86 -6.03
CA ILE A 55 18.41 -49.01 -6.58
C ILE A 55 17.62 -48.35 -5.45
N GLU A 56 17.24 -49.10 -4.42
CA GLU A 56 16.53 -48.55 -3.25
C GLU A 56 17.35 -47.50 -2.51
N GLN A 57 18.65 -47.73 -2.31
CA GLN A 57 19.54 -46.75 -1.68
C GLN A 57 19.64 -45.47 -2.53
N ALA A 58 19.83 -45.61 -3.84
CA ALA A 58 19.89 -44.47 -4.75
C ALA A 58 18.57 -43.69 -4.76
N TYR A 59 17.42 -44.38 -4.71
CA TYR A 59 16.11 -43.75 -4.64
C TYR A 59 15.93 -42.96 -3.34
N LYS A 60 16.28 -43.55 -2.18
CA LYS A 60 16.22 -42.89 -0.88
C LYS A 60 17.10 -41.64 -0.81
N LEU A 61 18.31 -41.72 -1.36
CA LEU A 61 19.21 -40.56 -1.45
C LEU A 61 18.60 -39.45 -2.29
N LYS A 62 18.08 -39.78 -3.47
CA LYS A 62 17.43 -38.81 -4.35
C LYS A 62 16.20 -38.18 -3.72
N GLU A 63 15.40 -38.95 -2.98
CA GLU A 63 14.24 -38.44 -2.25
C GLU A 63 14.65 -37.46 -1.14
N LEU A 64 15.72 -37.77 -0.39
CA LEU A 64 16.28 -36.88 0.63
C LEU A 64 16.82 -35.58 0.02
N GLU A 65 17.54 -35.66 -1.08
CA GLU A 65 18.03 -34.48 -1.81
C GLU A 65 16.89 -33.58 -2.28
N LEU A 66 15.83 -34.20 -2.81
CA LEU A 66 14.66 -33.47 -3.32
C LEU A 66 13.88 -32.81 -2.17
N LYS A 67 13.75 -33.49 -1.02
CA LYS A 67 13.19 -32.90 0.21
C LYS A 67 14.01 -31.70 0.68
N LYS A 68 15.33 -31.84 0.75
CA LYS A 68 16.23 -30.74 1.13
C LYS A 68 16.13 -29.55 0.17
N GLN A 69 16.05 -29.80 -1.13
CA GLN A 69 15.88 -28.73 -2.13
C GLN A 69 14.54 -28.01 -1.96
N LYS A 70 13.45 -28.74 -1.70
CA LYS A 70 12.15 -28.14 -1.42
C LYS A 70 12.18 -27.27 -0.17
N GLU A 71 12.74 -27.76 0.93
CA GLU A 71 12.86 -26.99 2.18
C GLU A 71 13.70 -25.73 1.99
N LEU A 72 14.80 -25.81 1.25
CA LEU A 72 15.63 -24.64 0.93
C LEU A 72 14.86 -23.61 0.10
N LEU A 73 14.11 -24.07 -0.91
CA LEU A 73 13.32 -23.21 -1.78
C LEU A 73 12.14 -22.56 -1.04
N GLU A 74 11.49 -23.31 -0.14
CA GLU A 74 10.46 -22.76 0.75
C GLU A 74 11.03 -21.70 1.68
N LEU A 75 12.20 -21.95 2.27
CA LEU A 75 12.87 -21.00 3.17
C LEU A 75 13.34 -19.74 2.42
N GLU A 76 13.82 -19.88 1.19
CA GLU A 76 14.16 -18.75 0.32
C GLU A 76 12.91 -17.94 -0.05
N ASN A 77 11.82 -18.61 -0.44
CA ASN A 77 10.54 -17.95 -0.70
C ASN A 77 10.02 -17.20 0.52
N GLN A 78 10.07 -17.80 1.71
CA GLN A 78 9.66 -17.14 2.95
C GLN A 78 10.50 -15.89 3.23
N LYS A 79 11.82 -15.94 3.01
CA LYS A 79 12.70 -14.77 3.15
C LYS A 79 12.32 -13.66 2.16
N ILE A 80 12.08 -14.01 0.89
CA ILE A 80 11.67 -13.04 -0.14
C ILE A 80 10.35 -12.39 0.23
N VAL A 81 9.36 -13.16 0.68
CA VAL A 81 8.05 -12.65 1.11
C VAL A 81 8.22 -11.70 2.31
N ALA A 82 8.98 -12.11 3.33
CA ALA A 82 9.23 -11.28 4.51
C ALA A 82 9.95 -9.96 4.15
N GLN A 83 10.92 -10.01 3.23
CA GLN A 83 11.60 -8.81 2.73
C GLN A 83 10.64 -7.87 2.00
N LYS A 84 9.80 -8.40 1.10
CA LYS A 84 8.78 -7.62 0.39
C LYS A 84 7.77 -6.98 1.34
N GLU A 85 7.33 -7.69 2.37
CA GLU A 85 6.43 -7.13 3.39
C GLU A 85 7.09 -5.97 4.15
N ILE A 86 8.37 -6.10 4.51
CA ILE A 86 9.12 -5.03 5.17
C ILE A 86 9.27 -3.83 4.23
N GLU A 87 9.58 -4.04 2.95
CA GLU A 87 9.69 -2.97 1.96
C GLU A 87 8.36 -2.26 1.75
N LEU A 88 7.26 -3.00 1.62
CA LEU A 88 5.91 -2.44 1.51
C LEU A 88 5.55 -1.60 2.75
N LYS A 89 5.83 -2.09 3.96
CA LYS A 89 5.61 -1.34 5.20
C LYS A 89 6.43 -0.06 5.24
N LYS A 90 7.70 -0.10 4.81
CA LYS A 90 8.56 1.08 4.70
C LYS A 90 8.02 2.08 3.70
N GLN A 91 7.64 1.64 2.50
CA GLN A 91 7.05 2.50 1.47
C GLN A 91 5.76 3.16 1.98
N PHE A 92 4.90 2.41 2.64
CA PHE A 92 3.67 2.94 3.23
C PHE A 92 3.95 3.99 4.32
N LEU A 93 4.95 3.74 5.17
CA LEU A 93 5.39 4.70 6.20
C LEU A 93 5.94 5.99 5.58
N TYR A 94 6.77 5.89 4.52
CA TYR A 94 7.27 7.08 3.84
C TYR A 94 6.15 7.86 3.15
N LEU A 95 5.22 7.16 2.51
CA LEU A 95 4.07 7.78 1.85
C LEU A 95 3.17 8.50 2.87
N SER A 96 2.89 7.88 4.01
CA SER A 96 2.08 8.49 5.07
C SER A 96 2.76 9.70 5.70
N LEU A 97 4.09 9.63 5.91
CA LEU A 97 4.88 10.78 6.38
C LEU A 97 4.86 11.94 5.37
N ALA A 98 5.04 11.63 4.08
CA ALA A 98 4.96 12.64 3.02
C ALA A 98 3.57 13.30 2.95
N ALA A 99 2.50 12.51 3.09
CA ALA A 99 1.14 13.02 3.14
C ALA A 99 0.90 13.93 4.35
N LEU A 100 1.43 13.56 5.53
CA LEU A 100 1.34 14.39 6.74
C LEU A 100 2.05 15.74 6.54
N VAL A 101 3.27 15.73 5.99
CA VAL A 101 4.03 16.96 5.69
C VAL A 101 3.26 17.82 4.69
N PHE A 102 2.67 17.23 3.65
CA PHE A 102 1.86 17.95 2.68
C PHE A 102 0.66 18.64 3.33
N ILE A 103 -0.07 17.95 4.22
CA ILE A 103 -1.19 18.53 4.97
C ILE A 103 -0.72 19.73 5.81
N ILE A 104 0.42 19.59 6.51
CA ILE A 104 0.97 20.69 7.32
C ILE A 104 1.28 21.91 6.44
N VAL A 105 1.90 21.72 5.27
CA VAL A 105 2.20 22.81 4.33
C VAL A 105 0.91 23.49 3.85
N VAL A 106 -0.12 22.72 3.49
CA VAL A 106 -1.41 23.27 3.07
C VAL A 106 -2.06 24.10 4.19
N VAL A 107 -2.04 23.60 5.44
CA VAL A 107 -2.57 24.32 6.60
C VAL A 107 -1.80 25.64 6.82
N LEU A 108 -0.47 25.62 6.72
CA LEU A 108 0.34 26.83 6.86
C LEU A 108 0.03 27.86 5.76
N ILE A 109 -0.18 27.42 4.53
CA ILE A 109 -0.59 28.29 3.41
C ILE A 109 -1.95 28.94 3.72
N ILE A 110 -2.94 28.15 4.15
CA ILE A 110 -4.27 28.66 4.50
C ILE A 110 -4.17 29.70 5.63
N LEU A 111 -3.43 29.40 6.70
CA LEU A 111 -3.23 30.32 7.82
C LEU A 111 -2.53 31.61 7.39
N TYR A 112 -1.52 31.52 6.51
CA TYR A 112 -0.84 32.69 5.96
C TYR A 112 -1.80 33.60 5.19
N PHE A 113 -2.59 33.04 4.27
CA PHE A 113 -3.56 33.82 3.50
C PHE A 113 -4.69 34.36 4.36
N TYR A 114 -5.16 33.59 5.35
CA TYR A 114 -6.18 34.05 6.29
C TYR A 114 -5.69 35.25 7.10
N LYS A 115 -4.48 35.17 7.66
CA LYS A 115 -3.88 36.29 8.39
C LYS A 115 -3.69 37.51 7.48
N LYS A 116 -3.17 37.33 6.28
CA LYS A 116 -3.00 38.42 5.30
C LYS A 116 -4.33 39.09 4.92
N ARG A 117 -5.41 38.32 4.76
CA ARG A 117 -6.75 38.88 4.49
C ARG A 117 -7.26 39.69 5.68
N LYS A 118 -7.12 39.15 6.90
CA LYS A 118 -7.54 39.82 8.13
C LYS A 118 -6.78 41.14 8.33
N ASP A 119 -5.46 41.13 8.15
CA ASP A 119 -4.62 42.32 8.31
C ASP A 119 -5.01 43.42 7.31
N LYS A 120 -5.29 43.06 6.05
CA LYS A 120 -5.83 44.00 5.06
C LYS A 120 -7.17 44.57 5.47
N LEU A 121 -8.09 43.72 5.96
CA LEU A 121 -9.43 44.15 6.35
C LEU A 121 -9.38 45.16 7.50
N ILE A 122 -8.51 44.94 8.49
CA ILE A 122 -8.28 45.88 9.59
C ILE A 122 -7.77 47.22 9.06
N ALA A 123 -6.79 47.20 8.14
CA ALA A 123 -6.28 48.43 7.55
C ALA A 123 -7.33 49.20 6.74
N TYR A 124 -8.21 48.50 6.01
CA TYR A 124 -9.33 49.15 5.31
C TYR A 124 -10.32 49.78 6.26
N HIS A 125 -10.66 49.10 7.36
CA HIS A 125 -11.58 49.63 8.36
C HIS A 125 -11.04 50.90 9.01
N ASP A 126 -9.76 50.90 9.39
CA ASP A 126 -9.08 52.06 9.99
C ASP A 126 -9.04 53.26 9.04
N ASN A 127 -8.75 53.03 7.75
CA ASN A 127 -8.79 54.08 6.73
C ASN A 127 -10.21 54.62 6.49
N LEU A 128 -11.23 53.75 6.50
CA LEU A 128 -12.62 54.17 6.37
C LEU A 128 -13.06 55.03 7.56
N GLU A 129 -12.76 54.61 8.79
CA GLU A 129 -13.06 55.38 9.98
C GLU A 129 -12.41 56.77 9.92
N LYS A 130 -11.15 56.83 9.49
CA LYS A 130 -10.44 58.10 9.30
C LYS A 130 -11.11 58.97 8.23
N TYR A 131 -11.55 58.40 7.11
CA TYR A 131 -12.24 59.12 6.04
C TYR A 131 -13.57 59.69 6.53
N PHE A 132 -14.37 58.90 7.25
CA PHE A 132 -15.64 59.36 7.82
C PHE A 132 -15.45 60.48 8.84
N ARG A 133 -14.46 60.39 9.73
CA ARG A 133 -14.15 61.47 10.68
C ARG A 133 -13.73 62.76 9.99
N LEU A 134 -12.91 62.67 8.94
CA LEU A 134 -12.52 63.84 8.15
C LEU A 134 -13.73 64.47 7.46
N LYS A 135 -14.58 63.65 6.81
CA LYS A 135 -15.81 64.13 6.17
C LYS A 135 -16.80 64.74 7.16
N GLU A 136 -16.94 64.15 8.34
CA GLU A 136 -17.78 64.68 9.41
C GLU A 136 -17.27 66.05 9.88
N ASN A 137 -15.96 66.19 10.07
CA ASN A 137 -15.35 67.47 10.44
C ASN A 137 -15.49 68.52 9.34
N GLU A 138 -15.27 68.16 8.07
CA GLU A 138 -15.51 69.04 6.93
C GLU A 138 -16.97 69.51 6.87
N ALA A 139 -17.92 68.60 7.07
CA ALA A 139 -19.34 68.92 7.11
C ALA A 139 -19.67 69.87 8.28
N LYS A 140 -19.14 69.61 9.47
CA LYS A 140 -19.29 70.49 10.65
C LYS A 140 -18.77 71.90 10.36
N VAL A 141 -17.59 72.02 9.74
CA VAL A 141 -17.02 73.32 9.34
C VAL A 141 -17.87 73.99 8.26
N ALA A 142 -18.34 73.25 7.26
CA ALA A 142 -19.20 73.80 6.21
C ALA A 142 -20.53 74.31 6.76
N ILE A 143 -21.14 73.59 7.71
CA ILE A 143 -22.35 74.05 8.42
C ILE A 143 -22.04 75.31 9.22
N ALA A 144 -20.95 75.32 9.99
CA ALA A 144 -20.54 76.49 10.75
C ALA A 144 -20.32 77.72 9.86
N ASN A 145 -19.62 77.57 8.74
CA ASN A 145 -19.40 78.64 7.76
C ASN A 145 -20.73 79.14 7.19
N LYS A 146 -21.64 78.25 6.77
CA LYS A 146 -22.97 78.64 6.30
C LYS A 146 -23.77 79.40 7.36
N ILE A 147 -23.68 78.99 8.62
CA ILE A 147 -24.35 79.70 9.71
C ILE A 147 -23.75 81.11 9.86
N ILE A 148 -22.43 81.23 9.87
CA ILE A 148 -21.72 82.52 9.95
C ILE A 148 -22.10 83.42 8.77
N ASP A 149 -22.10 82.89 7.54
CA ASP A 149 -22.50 83.62 6.34
C ASP A 149 -23.96 84.09 6.42
N THR A 150 -24.87 83.22 6.88
CA THR A 150 -26.29 83.57 7.02
C THR A 150 -26.52 84.64 8.09
N ILE A 151 -25.76 84.62 9.19
CA ILE A 151 -25.77 85.70 10.20
C ILE A 151 -25.20 86.99 9.60
N ALA A 152 -24.09 86.91 8.85
CA ALA A 152 -23.45 88.06 8.22
C ALA A 152 -24.33 88.73 7.15
N GLU A 153 -25.21 87.98 6.48
CA GLU A 153 -26.19 88.51 5.53
C GLU A 153 -27.25 89.43 6.18
N GLY A 154 -27.42 89.41 7.50
CA GLY A 154 -28.27 90.34 8.25
C GLY A 154 -29.77 90.22 7.97
N LYS A 155 -30.22 89.11 7.39
CA LYS A 155 -31.63 88.85 7.03
C LYS A 155 -32.42 88.10 8.13
N LEU A 156 -31.79 87.82 9.27
CA LEU A 156 -32.35 87.00 10.35
C LEU A 156 -32.94 87.88 11.46
N THR A 157 -33.96 87.36 12.17
CA THR A 157 -34.44 88.02 13.39
C THR A 157 -33.49 87.75 14.57
N PRO A 158 -33.44 88.62 15.60
CA PRO A 158 -32.52 88.46 16.74
C PRO A 158 -32.67 87.12 17.47
N GLU A 159 -33.88 86.56 17.51
CA GLU A 159 -34.14 85.22 18.08
C GLU A 159 -33.59 84.08 17.21
N GLN A 160 -33.62 84.22 15.89
CA GLN A 160 -33.07 83.24 14.96
C GLN A 160 -31.54 83.22 14.98
N GLU A 161 -30.91 84.40 15.06
CA GLU A 161 -29.46 84.52 15.21
C GLU A 161 -28.96 83.88 16.51
N GLN A 162 -29.62 84.14 17.65
CA GLN A 162 -29.25 83.53 18.92
C GLN A 162 -29.39 82.00 18.91
N ARG A 163 -30.41 81.45 18.24
CA ARG A 163 -30.58 79.99 18.09
C ARG A 163 -29.44 79.37 17.26
N LEU A 164 -29.05 80.02 16.17
CA LEU A 164 -27.97 79.56 15.29
C LEU A 164 -26.59 79.68 15.97
N LEU A 165 -26.37 80.73 16.75
CA LEU A 165 -25.20 80.89 17.63
C LEU A 165 -25.14 79.81 18.74
N GLY A 166 -26.29 79.40 19.27
CA GLY A 166 -26.37 78.27 20.22
C GLY A 166 -25.94 76.94 19.60
N VAL A 167 -26.37 76.66 18.36
CA VAL A 167 -25.95 75.46 17.60
C VAL A 167 -24.44 75.45 17.34
N LEU A 168 -23.84 76.61 17.01
CA LEU A 168 -22.39 76.76 16.82
C LEU A 168 -21.57 76.52 18.10
N LYS A 169 -22.11 76.89 19.27
CA LYS A 169 -21.45 76.68 20.58
C LYS A 169 -21.62 75.26 21.13
N GLY A 170 -22.36 74.40 20.43
CA GLY A 170 -22.69 73.05 20.90
C GLY A 170 -23.77 73.03 22.00
N GLU A 171 -24.48 74.14 22.21
CA GLU A 171 -25.60 74.23 23.15
C GLU A 171 -26.89 73.76 22.46
N THR A 172 -27.00 72.46 22.16
CA THR A 172 -28.24 71.89 21.61
C THR A 172 -29.27 71.69 22.70
N LYS A 173 -30.23 72.61 22.84
CA LYS A 173 -31.60 72.22 23.19
C LYS A 173 -32.15 71.43 22.01
N GLU A 174 -32.60 70.22 22.27
CA GLU A 174 -32.99 69.18 21.31
C GLU A 174 -33.65 69.73 20.03
N LEU A 175 -33.02 69.49 18.88
CA LEU A 175 -33.70 69.58 17.59
C LEU A 175 -34.62 68.35 17.44
N PRO A 176 -35.81 68.48 16.82
CA PRO A 176 -36.66 67.34 16.52
C PRO A 176 -35.92 66.38 15.58
N LYS A 177 -35.73 65.13 16.01
CA LYS A 177 -35.28 64.04 15.15
C LYS A 177 -36.44 63.59 14.29
N GLU A 178 -36.40 63.89 12.99
CA GLU A 178 -37.17 63.10 12.03
C GLU A 178 -36.62 63.27 10.61
N ILE A 179 -35.82 62.29 10.17
CA ILE A 179 -35.90 61.71 8.83
C ILE A 179 -35.54 60.22 9.00
N GLU A 180 -36.56 59.39 9.14
CA GLU A 180 -36.46 57.94 8.93
C GLU A 180 -36.06 57.72 7.46
N HIS A 181 -34.81 57.31 7.22
CA HIS A 181 -34.46 56.73 5.94
C HIS A 181 -35.05 55.32 5.90
N LYS A 182 -36.13 55.16 5.12
CA LYS A 182 -36.63 53.87 4.67
C LYS A 182 -35.49 53.06 4.08
N ASP A 183 -35.45 51.79 4.45
CA ASP A 183 -34.51 50.76 4.03
C ASP A 183 -34.31 50.78 2.50
N GLU A 184 -33.10 51.10 2.05
CA GLU A 184 -32.67 50.84 0.67
C GLU A 184 -32.23 49.37 0.60
N GLU A 185 -32.91 48.62 -0.26
CA GLU A 185 -32.65 47.21 -0.57
C GLU A 185 -31.19 46.98 -1.00
N PRO A 186 -30.61 45.81 -0.70
CA PRO A 186 -29.25 45.50 -1.12
C PRO A 186 -29.17 45.37 -2.65
N ILE A 187 -28.30 46.19 -3.26
CA ILE A 187 -27.93 46.08 -4.67
C ILE A 187 -27.19 44.76 -4.86
N GLU A 188 -27.84 43.79 -5.52
CA GLU A 188 -27.20 42.58 -6.01
C GLU A 188 -26.19 42.97 -7.10
N ALA A 189 -24.90 42.78 -6.82
CA ALA A 189 -23.85 42.91 -7.80
C ALA A 189 -23.83 41.66 -8.70
N GLU A 190 -24.33 41.77 -9.93
CA GLU A 190 -24.05 40.81 -10.99
C GLU A 190 -22.54 40.73 -11.23
N VAL A 191 -21.95 39.58 -10.89
CA VAL A 191 -20.58 39.25 -11.26
C VAL A 191 -20.63 38.60 -12.64
N GLU A 192 -20.30 39.37 -13.68
CA GLU A 192 -19.99 38.81 -15.01
C GLU A 192 -18.70 37.98 -14.91
N GLU A 193 -18.86 36.66 -14.95
CA GLU A 193 -17.78 35.69 -15.09
C GLU A 193 -17.22 35.75 -16.52
N LYS A 194 -16.12 36.49 -16.73
CA LYS A 194 -15.30 36.31 -17.92
C LYS A 194 -14.56 34.97 -17.82
N ARG A 195 -15.06 33.99 -18.56
CA ARG A 195 -14.29 32.80 -18.96
C ARG A 195 -13.28 33.21 -20.02
N ASP A 196 -12.02 33.38 -19.61
CA ASP A 196 -10.90 33.33 -20.55
C ASP A 196 -10.48 31.85 -20.72
N GLY A 197 -10.34 31.46 -21.99
CA GLY A 197 -10.05 30.09 -22.43
C GLY A 197 -8.58 29.68 -22.39
#